data_AF-H6LCU9-F1
#
_entry.id   AF-H6LCU9-F1
#
_cell.length_a   1.000
_cell.length_b   1.000
_cell.length_c   1.000
_cell.angle_alpha   90.00
_cell.angle_beta   90.00
_cell.angle_gamma   90.00
#
_symmetry.space_group_name_H-M   'P 1'
#
loop_
_entity.id
_entity.type
_entity.pdbx_description
1 polymer ?
#
loop_
_entity_poly.entity_id
_entity_poly.type
_entity_poly.pdbx_seq_one_letter_code
_entity_poly.pdbx_strand_id
1 'polypeptide(L)'
;MRNETETRERLLKVAKAEFLELGYEKASIRKICKKAGVTTGALYFFFKDKNDLFADLVKKVAIEVKEVIVHHTQNEQVLYLNEKVTQQMIITDGIEQGREFVSYMYEHKDEFMLLLNKSNGSSYENFYDELVDLMEENTCLLLDYIGIDDKKKKALSRYTMHWLAHLETSSFAQLLTHDLSLEEALLQADMIAKFLSGGWLSVLGDDIVIK
;
A
#
# COMPACT_ATOMS: atom_id res chain seq x y z
N MET A 1 15.81 -28.03 -14.76
CA MET A 1 15.05 -26.85 -15.24
C MET A 1 13.53 -27.00 -15.18
N ARG A 2 12.81 -27.73 -16.05
CA ARG A 2 11.32 -27.75 -16.02
C ARG A 2 10.69 -28.20 -14.67
N ASN A 3 11.33 -29.13 -13.96
CA ASN A 3 10.87 -29.67 -12.67
C ASN A 3 11.22 -28.76 -11.46
N GLU A 4 12.29 -27.96 -11.55
CA GLU A 4 12.73 -27.07 -10.45
C GLU A 4 11.82 -25.85 -10.34
N THR A 5 11.47 -25.24 -11.47
CA THR A 5 10.51 -24.12 -11.52
C THR A 5 9.14 -24.55 -11.00
N GLU A 6 8.64 -25.70 -11.46
CA GLU A 6 7.34 -26.25 -11.00
C GLU A 6 7.35 -26.55 -9.50
N THR A 7 8.46 -27.07 -8.97
CA THR A 7 8.62 -27.33 -7.53
C THR A 7 8.63 -26.03 -6.72
N ARG A 8 9.34 -25.01 -7.20
CA ARG A 8 9.39 -23.68 -6.56
C ARG A 8 8.01 -23.01 -6.55
N GLU A 9 7.30 -23.03 -7.67
CA GLU A 9 5.93 -22.48 -7.77
C GLU A 9 4.95 -23.21 -6.85
N ARG A 10 5.04 -24.54 -6.78
CA ARG A 10 4.22 -25.34 -5.85
C ARG A 10 4.52 -25.00 -4.39
N LEU A 11 5.79 -24.82 -4.03
CA LEU A 11 6.20 -24.37 -2.72
C LEU A 11 5.61 -23.00 -2.37
N LEU A 12 5.72 -22.02 -3.28
CA LEU A 12 5.16 -20.67 -3.08
C LEU A 12 3.65 -20.68 -2.93
N LYS A 13 2.94 -21.44 -3.78
CA LYS A 13 1.48 -21.56 -3.70
C LYS A 13 1.02 -22.10 -2.34
N VAL A 14 1.67 -23.16 -1.86
CA VAL A 14 1.36 -23.77 -0.57
C VAL A 14 1.77 -22.86 0.60
N ALA A 15 2.92 -22.20 0.48
CA ALA A 15 3.41 -21.26 1.49
C ALA A 15 2.46 -20.07 1.64
N LYS A 16 2.03 -19.45 0.53
CA LYS A 16 1.05 -18.36 0.50
C LYS A 16 -0.22 -18.74 1.26
N ALA A 17 -0.80 -19.90 0.94
CA ALA A 17 -2.00 -20.38 1.63
C ALA A 17 -1.79 -20.59 3.15
N GLU A 18 -0.66 -21.18 3.54
CA GLU A 18 -0.32 -21.40 4.95
C GLU A 18 -0.13 -20.07 5.71
N PHE A 19 0.53 -19.08 5.08
CA PHE A 19 0.76 -17.77 5.67
C PHE A 19 -0.52 -16.94 5.76
N LEU A 20 -1.40 -16.99 4.76
CA LEU A 20 -2.70 -16.33 4.82
C LEU A 20 -3.57 -16.89 5.96
N GLU A 21 -3.58 -18.22 6.12
CA GLU A 21 -4.34 -18.91 7.16
C GLU A 21 -3.80 -18.59 8.56
N LEU A 22 -2.51 -18.79 8.79
CA LEU A 22 -1.93 -18.81 10.14
C LEU A 22 -1.12 -17.58 10.53
N GLY A 23 -0.77 -16.72 9.58
CA GLY A 23 0.23 -15.67 9.77
C GLY A 23 1.66 -16.20 9.69
N TYR A 24 2.62 -15.29 9.52
CA TYR A 24 4.03 -15.62 9.44
C TYR A 24 4.49 -16.43 10.64
N GLU A 25 4.39 -15.93 11.87
CA GLU A 25 4.89 -16.62 13.07
C GLU A 25 4.43 -18.08 13.19
N LYS A 26 3.13 -18.34 13.04
CA LYS A 26 2.53 -19.67 13.29
C LYS A 26 2.65 -20.63 12.12
N ALA A 27 2.93 -20.16 10.91
CA ALA A 27 3.09 -21.02 9.74
C ALA A 27 4.27 -22.01 9.90
N SER A 28 4.12 -23.23 9.41
CA SER A 28 5.13 -24.29 9.57
C SER A 28 5.79 -24.68 8.25
N ILE A 29 7.12 -24.50 8.16
CA ILE A 29 7.94 -24.96 7.03
C ILE A 29 7.73 -26.45 6.75
N ARG A 30 7.68 -27.27 7.81
CA ARG A 30 7.42 -28.71 7.68
C ARG A 30 6.04 -29.00 7.08
N LYS A 31 5.00 -28.25 7.46
CA LYS A 31 3.64 -28.40 6.91
C LYS A 31 3.60 -27.95 5.44
N ILE A 32 4.29 -26.86 5.10
CA ILE A 32 4.46 -26.38 3.72
C ILE A 32 5.13 -27.45 2.85
N CYS A 33 6.29 -27.97 3.26
CA CYS A 33 6.98 -29.05 2.54
C CYS A 33 6.09 -30.29 2.35
N LYS A 34 5.39 -30.73 3.40
CA LYS A 34 4.48 -31.88 3.34
C LYS A 34 3.34 -31.65 2.33
N LYS A 35 2.68 -30.50 2.39
CA LYS A 35 1.60 -30.13 1.46
C LYS A 35 2.12 -29.98 0.02
N ALA A 36 3.34 -29.49 -0.16
CA ALA A 36 4.00 -29.37 -1.46
C ALA A 36 4.63 -30.69 -1.97
N GLY A 37 4.58 -31.78 -1.21
CA GLY A 37 5.13 -33.08 -1.61
C GLY A 37 6.66 -33.12 -1.73
N VAL A 38 7.37 -32.28 -0.98
CA VAL A 38 8.84 -32.19 -1.02
C VAL A 38 9.47 -32.31 0.37
N THR A 39 10.78 -32.55 0.42
CA THR A 39 11.53 -32.55 1.68
C THR A 39 11.86 -31.13 2.13
N THR A 40 12.21 -30.95 3.40
CA THR A 40 12.72 -29.67 3.91
C THR A 40 14.03 -29.29 3.25
N GLY A 41 14.92 -30.25 2.97
CA GLY A 41 16.16 -30.01 2.22
C GLY A 41 15.91 -29.45 0.82
N ALA A 42 14.87 -29.93 0.13
CA ALA A 42 14.48 -29.40 -1.18
C ALA A 42 13.94 -27.96 -1.10
N LEU A 43 13.27 -27.58 0.00
CA LEU A 43 12.88 -26.18 0.21
C LEU A 43 14.11 -25.29 0.41
N TYR A 44 15.07 -25.73 1.22
CA TYR A 44 16.29 -24.96 1.50
C TYR A 44 17.23 -24.81 0.30
N PHE A 45 17.03 -25.60 -0.75
CA PHE A 45 17.68 -25.38 -2.04
C PHE A 45 17.19 -24.09 -2.73
N PHE A 46 15.92 -23.71 -2.53
CA PHE A 46 15.31 -22.53 -3.16
C PHE A 46 15.26 -21.30 -2.25
N PHE A 47 15.11 -21.52 -0.94
CA PHE A 47 14.89 -20.46 0.04
C PHE A 47 15.82 -20.64 1.24
N LYS A 48 16.53 -19.59 1.63
CA LYS A 48 17.48 -19.65 2.75
C LYS A 48 16.80 -20.03 4.06
N ASP A 49 15.64 -19.43 4.31
CA ASP A 49 14.87 -19.60 5.53
C ASP A 49 13.38 -19.25 5.29
N LYS A 50 12.60 -19.27 6.36
CA LYS A 50 11.17 -18.93 6.32
C LYS A 50 10.93 -17.47 5.94
N ASN A 51 11.83 -16.56 6.32
CA ASN A 51 11.72 -15.15 5.99
C ASN A 51 11.95 -14.93 4.50
N ASP A 52 12.95 -15.59 3.92
CA ASP A 52 13.23 -15.56 2.48
C ASP A 52 12.06 -16.09 1.66
N LEU A 53 11.44 -17.20 2.09
CA LEU A 53 10.21 -17.73 1.47
C LEU A 53 9.03 -16.74 1.54
N PHE A 54 8.85 -16.07 2.68
CA PHE A 54 7.80 -15.04 2.83
C PHE A 54 8.10 -13.82 1.97
N ALA A 55 9.34 -13.35 1.99
CA ALA A 55 9.81 -12.22 1.19
C ALA A 55 9.59 -12.46 -0.31
N ASP A 56 9.85 -13.66 -0.81
CA ASP A 56 9.64 -13.98 -2.23
C ASP A 56 8.19 -13.80 -2.68
N LEU A 57 7.23 -13.98 -1.76
CA LEU A 57 5.81 -13.79 -2.05
C LEU A 57 5.41 -12.31 -2.13
N VAL A 58 6.01 -11.46 -1.29
CA VAL A 58 5.48 -10.10 -1.05
C VAL A 58 6.40 -8.98 -1.52
N LYS A 59 7.69 -9.24 -1.72
CA LYS A 59 8.70 -8.21 -2.01
C LYS A 59 8.35 -7.34 -3.20
N LYS A 60 7.83 -7.95 -4.27
CA LYS A 60 7.44 -7.22 -5.49
C LYS A 60 6.39 -6.15 -5.16
N VAL A 61 5.27 -6.57 -4.58
CA VAL A 61 4.16 -5.69 -4.19
C VAL A 61 4.61 -4.65 -3.16
N ALA A 62 5.46 -5.05 -2.20
CA ALA A 62 6.00 -4.15 -1.18
C ALA A 62 6.85 -3.01 -1.77
N ILE A 63 7.57 -3.25 -2.87
CA ILE A 63 8.33 -2.22 -3.58
C ILE A 63 7.39 -1.36 -4.44
N GLU A 64 6.56 -2.01 -5.25
CA GLU A 64 5.66 -1.33 -6.20
C GLU A 64 4.71 -0.36 -5.48
N VAL A 65 4.13 -0.74 -4.35
CA VAL A 65 3.23 0.15 -3.60
C VAL A 65 3.95 1.38 -3.03
N LYS A 66 5.22 1.25 -2.60
CA LYS A 66 6.03 2.38 -2.13
C LYS A 66 6.37 3.31 -3.30
N GLU A 67 6.65 2.77 -4.48
CA GLU A 67 6.88 3.55 -5.70
C GLU A 67 5.61 4.30 -6.13
N VAL A 68 4.44 3.67 -6.05
CA VAL A 68 3.15 4.32 -6.36
C VAL A 68 2.91 5.53 -5.46
N ILE A 69 3.17 5.42 -4.15
CA ILE A 69 3.01 6.55 -3.20
C ILE A 69 3.93 7.70 -3.60
N VAL A 70 5.22 7.43 -3.84
CA VAL A 70 6.21 8.45 -4.22
C VAL A 70 5.83 9.13 -5.54
N HIS A 71 5.42 8.35 -6.55
CA HIS A 71 5.03 8.89 -7.85
C HIS A 71 3.73 9.71 -7.77
N HIS A 72 2.76 9.29 -6.96
CA HIS A 72 1.52 10.03 -6.75
C HIS A 72 1.82 11.43 -6.21
N THR A 73 2.64 11.54 -5.17
CA THR A 73 2.97 12.85 -4.59
C THR A 73 3.78 13.73 -5.55
N GLN A 74 4.67 13.16 -6.37
CA GLN A 74 5.37 13.91 -7.42
C GLN A 74 4.41 14.46 -8.49
N ASN A 75 3.37 13.70 -8.85
CA ASN A 75 2.36 14.16 -9.79
C ASN A 75 1.51 15.29 -9.18
N GLU A 76 1.14 15.18 -7.89
CA GLU A 76 0.41 16.23 -7.17
C GLU A 76 1.19 17.56 -7.11
N GLN A 77 2.52 17.53 -6.96
CA GLN A 77 3.36 18.74 -7.01
C GLN A 77 3.15 19.52 -8.31
N VAL A 78 3.13 18.81 -9.44
CA VAL A 78 2.91 19.41 -10.76
C VAL A 78 1.47 19.89 -10.91
N LEU A 79 0.51 19.12 -10.38
CA LEU A 79 -0.92 19.42 -10.48
C LEU A 79 -1.30 20.67 -9.68
N TYR A 80 -0.86 20.79 -8.43
CA TYR A 80 -1.22 21.89 -7.52
C TYR A 80 -0.60 23.24 -7.90
N LEU A 81 0.51 23.25 -8.65
CA LEU A 81 1.13 24.51 -9.12
C LEU A 81 0.71 24.91 -10.53
N ASN A 82 -0.17 24.16 -11.17
CA ASN A 82 -0.59 24.43 -12.54
C ASN A 82 -1.81 25.37 -12.58
N GLU A 83 -1.60 26.62 -13.03
CA GLU A 83 -2.65 27.65 -13.12
C GLU A 83 -3.88 27.30 -13.95
N LYS A 84 -3.81 26.23 -14.75
CA LYS A 84 -4.91 25.75 -15.61
C LYS A 84 -5.74 24.64 -14.96
N VAL A 85 -5.28 24.09 -13.84
CA VAL A 85 -5.98 23.04 -13.12
C VAL A 85 -7.09 23.67 -12.29
N THR A 86 -8.25 23.02 -12.29
CA THR A 86 -9.41 23.43 -11.48
C THR A 86 -9.55 22.51 -10.27
N GLN A 87 -10.27 22.95 -9.22
CA GLN A 87 -10.61 22.07 -8.09
C GLN A 87 -11.31 20.78 -8.53
N GLN A 88 -12.17 20.86 -9.55
CA GLN A 88 -12.86 19.69 -10.09
C GLN A 88 -11.88 18.71 -10.75
N MET A 89 -10.85 19.21 -11.45
CA MET A 89 -9.81 18.35 -12.04
C MET A 89 -9.00 17.63 -10.96
N ILE A 90 -8.65 18.30 -9.85
CA ILE A 90 -7.96 17.67 -8.71
C ILE A 90 -8.81 16.55 -8.10
N ILE A 91 -10.10 16.80 -7.87
CA ILE A 91 -10.99 15.78 -7.31
C ILE A 91 -11.13 14.60 -8.28
N THR A 92 -11.29 14.86 -9.58
CA THR A 92 -11.38 13.80 -10.58
C THR A 92 -10.10 12.98 -10.67
N ASP A 93 -8.93 13.63 -10.67
CA ASP A 93 -7.62 12.98 -10.64
C ASP A 93 -7.46 12.09 -9.40
N GLY A 94 -7.79 12.62 -8.21
CA GLY A 94 -7.75 11.84 -6.97
C GLY A 94 -8.65 10.60 -7.01
N ILE A 95 -9.85 10.71 -7.61
CA ILE A 95 -10.76 9.57 -7.81
C ILE A 95 -10.14 8.54 -8.77
N GLU A 96 -9.60 8.98 -9.91
CA GLU A 96 -8.96 8.09 -10.89
C GLU A 96 -7.78 7.33 -10.26
N GLN A 97 -6.89 8.05 -9.56
CA GLN A 97 -5.76 7.48 -8.83
C GLN A 97 -6.22 6.48 -7.74
N GLY A 98 -7.25 6.83 -6.98
CA GLY A 98 -7.83 5.94 -5.96
C GLY A 98 -8.39 4.65 -6.56
N ARG A 99 -9.03 4.72 -7.73
CA ARG A 99 -9.56 3.54 -8.44
C ARG A 99 -8.45 2.65 -8.97
N GLU A 100 -7.41 3.24 -9.57
CA GLU A 100 -6.25 2.49 -10.05
C GLU A 100 -5.55 1.78 -8.90
N PHE A 101 -5.36 2.47 -7.77
CA PHE A 101 -4.76 1.91 -6.58
C PHE A 101 -5.56 0.73 -6.02
N VAL A 102 -6.88 0.89 -5.85
CA VAL A 102 -7.75 -0.19 -5.36
C VAL A 102 -7.81 -1.36 -6.34
N SER A 103 -7.80 -1.10 -7.65
CA SER A 103 -7.73 -2.17 -8.66
C SER A 103 -6.45 -2.99 -8.52
N TYR A 104 -5.31 -2.33 -8.36
CA TYR A 104 -4.03 -2.99 -8.10
C TYR A 104 -4.03 -3.77 -6.78
N MET A 105 -4.59 -3.20 -5.71
CA MET A 105 -4.74 -3.89 -4.42
C MET A 105 -5.55 -5.17 -4.54
N TYR A 106 -6.60 -5.19 -5.36
CA TYR A 106 -7.44 -6.37 -5.57
C TYR A 106 -6.79 -7.40 -6.49
N GLU A 107 -6.02 -6.98 -7.49
CA GLU A 107 -5.19 -7.89 -8.31
C GLU A 107 -4.14 -8.63 -7.45
N HIS A 108 -3.60 -7.94 -6.44
CA HIS A 108 -2.59 -8.46 -5.51
C HIS A 108 -3.12 -8.69 -4.09
N LYS A 109 -4.41 -9.03 -3.96
CA LYS A 109 -5.11 -9.08 -2.67
C LYS A 109 -4.40 -9.95 -1.63
N ASP A 110 -3.93 -11.13 -2.04
CA ASP A 110 -3.24 -12.05 -1.12
C ASP A 110 -1.94 -11.45 -0.58
N GLU A 111 -1.12 -10.85 -1.44
CA GLU A 111 0.13 -10.20 -1.08
C GLU A 111 -0.08 -9.01 -0.14
N PHE A 112 -1.10 -8.18 -0.40
CA PHE A 112 -1.48 -7.11 0.52
C PHE A 112 -1.98 -7.68 1.85
N MET A 113 -2.84 -8.70 1.85
CA MET A 113 -3.29 -9.34 3.09
C MET A 113 -2.11 -9.93 3.88
N LEU A 114 -1.10 -10.46 3.19
CA LEU A 114 0.12 -10.95 3.82
C LEU A 114 0.91 -9.82 4.48
N LEU A 115 1.16 -8.75 3.74
CA LEU A 115 1.92 -7.59 4.19
C LEU A 115 1.26 -6.83 5.34
N LEU A 116 -0.06 -6.59 5.23
CA LEU A 116 -0.80 -5.74 6.16
C LEU A 116 -1.23 -6.49 7.42
N ASN A 117 -1.53 -7.80 7.32
CA ASN A 117 -2.21 -8.52 8.41
C ASN A 117 -1.51 -9.80 8.87
N LYS A 118 -0.47 -10.28 8.16
CA LYS A 118 0.12 -11.61 8.39
C LYS A 118 1.64 -11.60 8.48
N SER A 119 2.26 -10.44 8.55
CA SER A 119 3.72 -10.26 8.51
C SER A 119 4.41 -10.25 9.88
N ASN A 120 3.67 -10.25 11.00
CA ASN A 120 4.23 -10.20 12.36
C ASN A 120 5.36 -11.23 12.56
N GLY A 121 6.52 -10.79 13.04
CA GLY A 121 7.73 -11.61 13.22
C GLY A 121 8.55 -11.89 11.96
N SER A 122 8.14 -11.39 10.79
CA SER A 122 8.94 -11.39 9.56
C SER A 122 9.69 -10.06 9.39
N SER A 123 10.57 -9.97 8.40
CA SER A 123 11.20 -8.70 8.01
C SER A 123 10.24 -7.63 7.47
N TYR A 124 8.95 -7.95 7.31
CA TYR A 124 7.89 -7.02 6.88
C TYR A 124 6.89 -6.71 8.00
N GLU A 125 7.20 -7.03 9.26
CA GLU A 125 6.27 -6.82 10.38
C GLU A 125 5.84 -5.37 10.56
N ASN A 126 6.71 -4.40 10.26
CA ASN A 126 6.44 -2.97 10.38
C ASN A 126 6.00 -2.34 9.05
N PHE A 127 5.66 -3.14 8.04
CA PHE A 127 5.40 -2.65 6.69
C PHE A 127 4.25 -1.63 6.63
N TYR A 128 3.20 -1.82 7.43
CA TYR A 128 2.11 -0.85 7.51
C TYR A 128 2.57 0.51 8.04
N ASP A 129 3.35 0.51 9.12
CA ASP A 129 3.89 1.74 9.71
C ASP A 129 4.86 2.42 8.73
N GLU A 130 5.67 1.66 8.00
CA GLU A 130 6.53 2.19 6.93
C GLU A 130 5.75 2.87 5.80
N LEU A 131 4.53 2.41 5.48
CA LEU A 131 3.67 3.09 4.50
C LEU A 131 3.10 4.40 5.04
N VAL A 132 2.72 4.41 6.32
CA VAL A 132 2.22 5.63 6.98
C VAL A 132 3.32 6.67 7.06
N ASP A 133 4.53 6.28 7.47
CA ASP A 133 5.70 7.17 7.54
C ASP A 133 6.03 7.73 6.14
N LEU A 134 6.01 6.87 5.11
CA LEU A 134 6.24 7.30 3.73
C LEU A 134 5.17 8.29 3.25
N MET A 135 3.91 8.08 3.60
CA MET A 135 2.82 9.01 3.27
C MET A 135 3.01 10.34 3.99
N GLU A 136 3.28 10.32 5.30
CA GLU A 136 3.54 11.52 6.11
C GLU A 136 4.70 12.36 5.53
N GLU A 137 5.83 11.72 5.22
CA GLU A 137 7.01 12.38 4.69
C GLU A 137 6.74 13.01 3.31
N ASN A 138 6.11 12.27 2.40
CA ASN A 138 5.81 12.77 1.06
C ASN A 138 4.81 13.93 1.11
N THR A 139 3.75 13.85 1.91
CA THR A 139 2.81 14.96 2.05
C THR A 139 3.47 16.18 2.69
N CYS A 140 4.35 16.02 3.68
CA CYS A 140 5.10 17.15 4.23
C CYS A 140 5.97 17.83 3.17
N LEU A 141 6.69 17.04 2.35
CA LEU A 141 7.50 17.56 1.25
C LEU A 141 6.64 18.31 0.21
N LEU A 142 5.45 17.81 -0.08
CA LEU A 142 4.49 18.47 -0.96
C LEU A 142 4.03 19.82 -0.40
N LEU A 143 3.69 19.88 0.88
CA LEU A 143 3.27 21.13 1.55
C LEU A 143 4.38 22.18 1.57
N ASP A 144 5.62 21.74 1.82
CA ASP A 144 6.79 22.61 1.74
C ASP A 144 7.04 23.11 0.31
N TYR A 145 6.82 22.26 -0.69
CA TYR A 145 6.93 22.60 -2.10
C TYR A 145 5.87 23.62 -2.56
N ILE A 146 4.61 23.44 -2.14
CA ILE A 146 3.51 24.39 -2.40
C ILE A 146 3.79 25.74 -1.72
N GLY A 147 4.46 25.73 -0.57
CA GLY A 147 4.83 26.95 0.15
C GLY A 147 3.71 27.53 1.01
N ILE A 148 2.99 26.67 1.73
CA ILE A 148 1.89 27.07 2.63
C ILE A 148 2.35 28.07 3.71
N ASP A 149 1.44 28.96 4.15
CA ASP A 149 1.76 30.01 5.12
C ASP A 149 2.10 29.46 6.54
N ASP A 150 2.77 30.27 7.37
CA ASP A 150 3.20 29.87 8.72
C ASP A 150 2.03 29.47 9.65
N LYS A 151 0.85 30.06 9.46
CA LYS A 151 -0.34 29.73 10.26
C LYS A 151 -0.82 28.33 9.90
N LYS A 152 -0.84 27.98 8.61
CA LYS A 152 -1.18 26.64 8.13
C LYS A 152 -0.11 25.62 8.50
N LYS A 153 1.19 25.94 8.36
CA LYS A 153 2.29 25.07 8.84
C LYS A 153 2.16 24.74 10.32
N LYS A 154 1.78 25.72 11.15
CA LYS A 154 1.55 25.50 12.58
C LYS A 154 0.33 24.61 12.86
N ALA A 155 -0.73 24.74 12.06
CA ALA A 155 -1.94 23.93 12.19
C ALA A 155 -1.72 22.48 11.69
N LEU A 156 -1.03 22.32 10.57
CA LEU A 156 -0.53 21.07 10.01
C LEU A 156 0.77 20.65 10.71
N SER A 157 0.69 20.58 12.04
CA SER A 157 1.80 20.10 12.86
C SER A 157 2.17 18.67 12.48
N ARG A 158 3.37 18.22 12.88
CA ARG A 158 3.79 16.82 12.69
C ARG A 158 2.75 15.81 13.20
N TYR A 159 2.11 16.08 14.33
CA TYR A 159 1.07 15.20 14.88
C TYR A 159 -0.16 15.13 13.97
N THR A 160 -0.58 16.27 13.41
CA THR A 160 -1.71 16.34 12.49
C THR A 160 -1.40 15.60 11.20
N MET A 161 -0.21 15.80 10.65
CA MET A 161 0.25 15.10 9.45
C MET A 161 0.29 13.59 9.66
N HIS A 162 0.86 13.15 10.78
CA HIS A 162 0.87 11.75 11.16
C HIS A 162 -0.54 11.14 11.26
N TRP A 163 -1.49 11.84 11.87
CA TRP A 163 -2.88 11.39 11.94
C TRP A 163 -3.57 11.33 10.59
N LEU A 164 -3.33 12.30 9.70
CA LEU A 164 -3.90 12.32 8.36
C LEU A 164 -3.30 11.19 7.50
N ALA A 165 -2.00 10.96 7.58
CA ALA A 165 -1.35 9.83 6.90
C ALA A 165 -1.96 8.50 7.35
N HIS A 166 -2.13 8.29 8.66
CA HIS A 166 -2.83 7.12 9.18
C HIS A 166 -4.27 7.01 8.67
N LEU A 167 -5.03 8.10 8.66
CA LEU A 167 -6.40 8.13 8.17
C LEU A 167 -6.46 7.70 6.69
N GLU A 168 -5.61 8.29 5.85
CA GLU A 168 -5.54 8.01 4.43
C GLU A 168 -5.13 6.56 4.14
N THR A 169 -4.00 6.11 4.71
CA THR A 169 -3.52 4.73 4.53
C THR A 169 -4.54 3.71 5.02
N SER A 170 -5.16 3.94 6.19
CA SER A 170 -6.14 3.01 6.76
C SER A 170 -7.44 2.95 5.95
N SER A 171 -7.88 4.08 5.36
CA SER A 171 -9.14 4.14 4.60
C SER A 171 -9.12 3.19 3.41
N PHE A 172 -8.01 3.12 2.67
CA PHE A 172 -7.84 2.17 1.57
C PHE A 172 -7.53 0.75 2.05
N ALA A 173 -6.66 0.59 3.06
CA ALA A 173 -6.31 -0.73 3.58
C ALA A 173 -7.53 -1.51 4.11
N GLN A 174 -8.49 -0.82 4.72
CA GLN A 174 -9.73 -1.42 5.22
C GLN A 174 -10.61 -1.99 4.11
N LEU A 175 -10.50 -1.55 2.86
CA LEU A 175 -11.29 -2.13 1.76
C LEU A 175 -10.99 -3.63 1.58
N LEU A 176 -9.74 -4.05 1.84
CA LEU A 176 -9.33 -5.46 1.72
C LEU A 176 -9.79 -6.33 2.88
N THR A 177 -10.11 -5.75 4.03
CA THR A 177 -10.53 -6.50 5.23
C THR A 177 -12.02 -6.84 5.21
N HIS A 178 -12.78 -6.21 4.33
CA HIS A 178 -14.20 -6.47 4.12
C HIS A 178 -14.40 -7.43 2.95
N ASP A 179 -15.51 -8.18 2.98
CA ASP A 179 -15.91 -9.08 1.89
C ASP A 179 -16.63 -8.28 0.78
N LEU A 180 -15.92 -7.32 0.21
CA LEU A 180 -16.38 -6.50 -0.91
C LEU A 180 -15.87 -7.08 -2.22
N SER A 181 -16.74 -7.13 -3.23
CA SER A 181 -16.33 -7.28 -4.62
C SER A 181 -15.49 -6.08 -5.07
N LEU A 182 -14.74 -6.22 -6.17
CA LEU A 182 -13.98 -5.12 -6.74
C LEU A 182 -14.89 -3.94 -7.11
N GLU A 183 -16.07 -4.21 -7.67
CA GLU A 183 -17.04 -3.16 -8.04
C GLU A 183 -17.49 -2.36 -6.81
N GLU A 184 -17.83 -3.03 -5.71
CA GLU A 184 -18.21 -2.36 -4.46
C GLU A 184 -17.05 -1.57 -3.85
N ALA A 185 -15.84 -2.13 -3.88
CA ALA A 185 -14.65 -1.46 -3.37
C ALA A 185 -14.29 -0.21 -4.17
N LEU A 186 -14.46 -0.23 -5.50
CA LEU A 186 -14.25 0.95 -6.34
C LEU A 186 -15.25 2.07 -6.04
N LEU A 187 -16.51 1.73 -5.74
CA LEU A 187 -17.50 2.73 -5.29
C LEU A 187 -17.10 3.37 -3.96
N GLN A 188 -16.52 2.59 -3.03
CA GLN A 188 -15.99 3.15 -1.79
C GLN A 188 -14.73 3.99 -2.03
N ALA A 189 -13.85 3.54 -2.93
CA ALA A 189 -12.64 4.26 -3.32
C ALA A 189 -12.97 5.66 -3.86
N ASP A 190 -13.98 5.77 -4.73
CA ASP A 190 -14.45 7.05 -5.28
C ASP A 190 -14.85 8.01 -4.14
N MET A 191 -15.57 7.51 -3.13
CA MET A 191 -16.01 8.31 -1.99
C MET A 191 -14.86 8.72 -1.08
N ILE A 192 -13.93 7.80 -0.79
CA ILE A 192 -12.74 8.06 0.02
C ILE A 192 -11.86 9.10 -0.65
N ALA A 193 -11.51 8.89 -1.92
CA ALA A 193 -10.67 9.80 -2.69
C ALA A 193 -11.30 11.20 -2.77
N LYS A 194 -12.60 11.28 -3.09
CA LYS A 194 -13.32 12.56 -3.11
C LYS A 194 -13.29 13.29 -1.76
N PHE A 195 -13.45 12.55 -0.66
CA PHE A 195 -13.39 13.13 0.69
C PHE A 195 -12.00 13.66 1.01
N LEU A 196 -10.95 12.89 0.73
CA LEU A 196 -9.56 13.27 0.98
C LEU A 196 -9.15 14.48 0.12
N SER A 197 -9.36 14.42 -1.20
CA SER A 197 -9.05 15.54 -2.10
C SER A 197 -9.83 16.80 -1.74
N GLY A 198 -11.13 16.69 -1.43
CA GLY A 198 -11.93 17.82 -0.97
C GLY A 198 -11.46 18.40 0.36
N GLY A 199 -11.02 17.55 1.29
CA GLY A 199 -10.42 17.96 2.56
C GLY A 199 -9.14 18.76 2.36
N TRP A 200 -8.22 18.26 1.55
CA TRP A 200 -6.97 18.95 1.22
C TRP A 200 -7.22 20.28 0.50
N LEU A 201 -8.11 20.31 -0.49
CA LEU A 201 -8.52 21.56 -1.15
C LEU A 201 -9.07 22.58 -0.14
N SER A 202 -9.88 22.14 0.83
CA SER A 202 -10.42 23.04 1.85
C SER A 202 -9.35 23.55 2.83
N VAL A 203 -8.32 22.75 3.12
CA VAL A 203 -7.22 23.14 4.02
C VAL A 203 -6.26 24.09 3.33
N LEU A 204 -5.91 23.80 2.08
CA LEU A 204 -4.94 24.56 1.30
C LEU A 204 -5.54 25.86 0.75
N GLY A 205 -6.81 25.86 0.33
CA GLY A 205 -7.53 27.06 -0.10
C GLY A 205 -6.75 27.85 -1.17
N ASP A 206 -6.48 29.12 -0.89
CA ASP A 206 -5.79 30.05 -1.80
C ASP A 206 -4.29 29.74 -2.03
N ASP A 207 -3.70 28.79 -1.29
CA ASP A 207 -2.28 28.40 -1.47
C ASP A 207 -2.08 27.56 -2.73
N ILE A 208 -3.14 26.98 -3.28
CA ILE A 208 -3.09 26.28 -4.55
C ILE A 208 -3.34 27.29 -5.66
N VAL A 209 -2.48 27.31 -6.69
CA VAL A 209 -2.60 28.23 -7.83
C VAL A 209 -3.67 27.70 -8.79
N ILE A 210 -4.93 27.68 -8.34
CA ILE A 210 -6.09 27.21 -9.09
C ILE A 210 -6.91 28.43 -9.51
N LYS A 211 -7.27 28.53 -10.80
CA LYS A 211 -8.24 29.51 -11.30
C LYS A 211 -9.58 28.86 -11.66
#